data_AF-A0A2E2AHQ2-F1
#
_entry.id   AF-A0A2E2AHQ2-F1
#
_cell.length_a   1.000
_cell.length_b   1.000
_cell.length_c   1.000
_cell.angle_alpha   90.00
_cell.angle_beta   90.00
_cell.angle_gamma   90.00
#
_symmetry.space_group_name_H-M   'P 1'
#
loop_
_entity.id
_entity.type
_entity.pdbx_description
1 polymer ?
#
loop_
_entity_poly.entity_id
_entity_poly.type
_entity_poly.pdbx_seq_one_letter_code
_entity_poly.pdbx_strand_id
1 'polypeptide(L)'
;MRRISAMAETYYILIAPHNPNGPIETPVSVHLSAAIPNLLIFEHALSLPWHDRVQIDLVVLKDGYFEFPTPPGLGVELDMDVLNSRWYEPRPHAGVFYDDGGVADVRDILMPLTSASLGTFRVDNLAYQSYGA
;
A
#
# COMPACT_ATOMS: atom_id res chain seq x y z
N MET A 1 -9.80 6.96 -9.39
CA MET A 1 -8.79 8.00 -9.05
C MET A 1 -8.86 9.27 -9.86
N ARG A 2 -8.79 9.29 -11.21
CA ARG A 2 -8.81 10.54 -12.00
C ARG A 2 -9.91 11.56 -11.64
N ARG A 3 -11.17 11.11 -11.46
CA ARG A 3 -12.28 11.98 -11.05
C ARG A 3 -12.08 12.58 -9.65
N ILE A 4 -11.55 11.79 -8.71
CA ILE A 4 -11.21 12.26 -7.36
C ILE A 4 -10.11 13.32 -7.45
N SER A 5 -9.07 13.05 -8.25
CA SER A 5 -7.98 13.99 -8.51
C SER A 5 -8.47 15.33 -9.05
N ALA A 6 -9.35 15.30 -10.07
CA ALA A 6 -9.90 16.49 -10.69
C ALA A 6 -10.77 17.30 -9.72
N MET A 7 -11.54 16.64 -8.85
CA MET A 7 -12.29 17.33 -7.79
C MET A 7 -11.37 17.91 -6.72
N ALA A 8 -10.30 17.22 -6.34
CA ALA A 8 -9.32 17.73 -5.38
C ALA A 8 -8.55 18.94 -5.95
N GLU A 9 -8.22 18.90 -7.25
CA GLU A 9 -7.50 19.95 -7.95
C GLU A 9 -8.21 21.31 -7.91
N THR A 10 -9.54 21.34 -7.97
CA THR A 10 -10.30 22.61 -7.87
C THR A 10 -10.16 23.30 -6.52
N TYR A 11 -9.69 22.57 -5.50
CA TYR A 11 -9.40 23.09 -4.15
C TYR A 11 -7.90 23.13 -3.84
N TYR A 12 -7.03 22.98 -4.86
CA TYR A 12 -5.57 22.92 -4.69
C TYR A 12 -5.10 21.79 -3.77
N ILE A 13 -5.92 20.74 -3.61
CA ILE A 13 -5.55 19.57 -2.83
C ILE A 13 -4.69 18.65 -3.70
N LEU A 14 -3.52 18.32 -3.19
CA LEU A 14 -2.61 17.38 -3.83
C LEU A 14 -2.96 15.93 -3.45
N ILE A 15 -2.61 15.00 -4.34
CA ILE A 15 -2.87 13.57 -4.19
C ILE A 15 -1.59 12.85 -3.78
N ALA A 16 -1.69 12.06 -2.71
CA ALA A 16 -0.67 11.12 -2.28
C ALA A 16 -1.26 9.70 -2.24
N PRO A 17 -1.11 8.88 -3.30
CA PRO A 17 -1.65 7.53 -3.33
C PRO A 17 -1.01 6.64 -2.26
N HIS A 18 -1.85 5.96 -1.47
CA HIS A 18 -1.46 4.89 -0.55
C HIS A 18 -1.20 3.61 -1.37
N ASN A 19 0.01 3.06 -1.33
CA ASN A 19 0.44 1.94 -2.19
C ASN A 19 1.31 0.90 -1.44
N PRO A 20 0.75 0.21 -0.42
CA PRO A 20 1.45 -0.85 0.31
C PRO A 20 1.12 -2.29 -0.15
N ASN A 21 0.16 -2.48 -1.06
CA ASN A 21 -0.62 -3.71 -1.12
C ASN A 21 -0.05 -4.78 -2.06
N GLY A 22 0.60 -4.40 -3.17
CA GLY A 22 1.07 -5.42 -4.10
C GLY A 22 1.94 -4.96 -5.25
N PRO A 23 2.55 -5.93 -5.97
CA PRO A 23 3.56 -5.64 -6.99
C PRO A 23 2.95 -4.90 -8.18
N ILE A 24 1.68 -5.20 -8.52
CA ILE A 24 0.96 -4.53 -9.61
C ILE A 24 0.51 -3.10 -9.24
N GLU A 25 0.38 -2.78 -7.96
CA GLU A 25 -0.12 -1.48 -7.52
C GLU A 25 0.91 -0.36 -7.82
N THR A 26 2.21 -0.69 -7.80
CA THR A 26 3.29 0.25 -8.12
C THR A 26 3.23 0.76 -9.57
N PRO A 27 3.25 -0.08 -10.63
CA PRO A 27 3.09 0.40 -12.01
C PRO A 27 1.76 1.14 -12.22
N VAL A 28 0.66 0.70 -11.59
CA VAL A 28 -0.62 1.43 -11.64
C VAL A 28 -0.50 2.83 -11.04
N SER A 29 0.21 2.96 -9.92
CA SER A 29 0.46 4.24 -9.25
C SER A 29 1.36 5.14 -10.07
N VAL A 30 2.35 4.59 -10.79
CA VAL A 30 3.18 5.33 -11.75
C VAL A 30 2.34 5.85 -12.92
N HIS A 31 1.47 5.01 -13.50
CA HIS A 31 0.51 5.44 -14.53
C HIS A 31 -0.44 6.53 -14.04
N LEU A 32 -0.95 6.40 -12.82
CA LEU A 32 -1.80 7.43 -12.20
C LEU A 32 -1.04 8.73 -12.00
N SER A 33 0.20 8.65 -11.51
CA SER A 33 1.09 9.79 -11.25
C SER A 33 1.37 10.59 -12.51
N ALA A 34 1.60 9.91 -13.64
CA ALA A 34 1.76 10.57 -14.94
C ALA A 34 0.44 11.15 -15.50
N ALA A 35 -0.70 10.68 -15.02
CA ALA A 35 -2.03 10.99 -15.55
C ALA A 35 -2.74 12.16 -14.83
N ILE A 36 -2.19 12.67 -13.73
CA ILE A 36 -2.80 13.72 -12.91
C ILE A 36 -1.84 14.89 -12.71
N PRO A 37 -2.33 16.14 -12.71
CA PRO A 37 -1.46 17.31 -12.54
C PRO A 37 -1.15 17.65 -11.08
N ASN A 38 -1.93 17.13 -10.13
CA ASN A 38 -1.87 17.46 -8.70
C ASN A 38 -1.29 16.32 -7.84
N LEU A 39 -0.29 15.59 -8.35
CA LEU A 39 0.46 14.62 -7.54
C LEU A 39 1.39 15.35 -6.54
N LEU A 40 1.40 14.91 -5.28
CA LEU A 40 2.38 15.35 -4.28
C LEU A 40 3.58 14.41 -4.23
N ILE A 41 3.30 13.16 -3.92
CA ILE A 41 4.24 12.05 -3.74
C ILE A 41 3.41 10.77 -3.88
N PHE A 42 4.02 9.62 -4.11
CA PHE A 42 3.32 8.36 -3.96
C PHE A 42 4.11 7.43 -3.07
N GLU A 43 3.41 6.65 -2.25
CA GLU A 43 4.04 5.71 -1.33
C GLU A 43 4.62 4.52 -2.10
N HIS A 44 5.77 4.03 -1.67
CA HIS A 44 6.28 2.75 -2.11
C HIS A 44 6.76 1.95 -0.90
N ALA A 45 6.02 0.90 -0.57
CA ALA A 45 6.42 -0.01 0.50
C ALA A 45 7.45 -1.01 -0.04
N LEU A 46 8.66 -0.97 0.51
CA LEU A 46 9.63 -2.03 0.32
C LEU A 46 9.10 -3.29 1.01
N SER A 47 8.85 -4.32 0.22
CA SER A 47 8.20 -5.55 0.67
C SER A 47 9.21 -6.71 0.75
N LEU A 48 8.70 -7.92 0.95
CA LEU A 48 9.49 -9.14 1.01
C LEU A 48 10.25 -9.38 -0.31
N PRO A 49 11.44 -10.03 -0.29
CA PRO A 49 12.25 -10.27 -1.48
C PRO A 49 11.55 -10.99 -2.65
N TRP A 50 10.45 -11.70 -2.38
CA TRP A 50 9.67 -12.38 -3.42
C TRP A 50 8.64 -11.51 -4.10
N HIS A 51 8.23 -10.40 -3.47
CA HIS A 51 7.20 -9.50 -3.97
C HIS A 51 7.58 -8.95 -5.34
N ASP A 52 8.83 -8.53 -5.47
CA ASP A 52 9.36 -7.96 -6.70
C ASP A 52 9.50 -9.01 -7.81
N ARG A 53 9.75 -10.28 -7.43
CA ARG A 53 9.81 -11.41 -8.37
C ARG A 53 8.46 -11.76 -9.00
N VAL A 54 7.35 -11.22 -8.49
CA VAL A 54 6.04 -11.40 -9.13
C VAL A 54 5.99 -10.67 -10.47
N GLN A 55 6.84 -9.66 -10.69
CA GLN A 55 6.98 -8.99 -11.98
C GLN A 55 8.20 -9.55 -12.73
N ILE A 56 8.03 -9.88 -14.02
CA ILE A 56 9.14 -10.31 -14.88
C ILE A 56 10.10 -9.13 -15.10
N ASP A 57 9.54 -7.96 -15.42
CA ASP A 57 10.26 -6.70 -15.59
C ASP A 57 9.76 -5.69 -14.55
N LEU A 58 10.46 -5.62 -13.42
CA LEU A 58 10.12 -4.71 -12.33
C LEU A 58 10.27 -3.25 -12.77
N VAL A 59 9.32 -2.40 -12.38
CA VAL A 59 9.45 -0.94 -12.57
C VAL A 59 10.69 -0.43 -11.82
N VAL A 60 11.59 0.23 -12.55
CA VAL A 60 12.87 0.67 -12.01
C VAL A 60 12.68 1.89 -11.11
N LEU A 61 13.11 1.76 -9.85
CA LEU A 61 13.28 2.87 -8.91
C LEU A 61 14.71 3.38 -8.98
N LYS A 62 14.90 4.64 -9.36
CA LYS A 62 16.21 5.30 -9.47
C LYS A 62 16.16 6.69 -8.87
N ASP A 63 17.10 6.97 -7.96
CA ASP A 63 17.25 8.27 -7.30
C ASP A 63 15.95 8.78 -6.62
N GLY A 64 15.11 7.87 -6.13
CA GLY A 64 13.83 8.19 -5.50
C GLY A 64 12.65 8.38 -6.46
N TYR A 65 12.85 8.15 -7.76
CA TYR A 65 11.83 8.26 -8.80
C TYR A 65 11.66 6.94 -9.54
N PHE A 66 10.42 6.61 -9.90
CA PHE A 66 10.16 5.48 -10.77
C PHE A 66 10.25 5.90 -12.23
N GLU A 67 10.93 5.09 -13.03
CA GLU A 67 10.88 5.22 -14.48
C GLU A 67 9.49 4.87 -14.99
N PHE A 68 9.00 5.64 -15.97
CA PHE A 68 7.69 5.39 -16.53
C PHE A 68 7.71 4.12 -17.41
N PRO A 69 6.86 3.11 -17.12
CA PRO A 69 6.83 1.88 -17.90
C PRO A 69 6.22 2.16 -19.28
N THR A 70 6.98 1.84 -20.34
CA THR A 70 6.62 2.13 -21.74
C THR A 70 5.95 0.98 -22.52
N PRO A 71 6.07 -0.32 -22.14
CA PRO A 71 5.32 -1.36 -22.82
C PRO A 71 3.79 -1.17 -22.68
N PRO A 72 2.99 -1.75 -23.59
CA PRO A 72 1.53 -1.60 -23.56
C PRO A 72 0.87 -2.02 -22.23
N GLY A 73 -0.28 -1.42 -21.95
CA GLY A 73 -1.05 -1.72 -20.72
C GLY A 73 -0.39 -1.10 -19.49
N LEU A 74 -0.19 -1.90 -18.44
CA LEU A 74 0.51 -1.46 -17.23
C LEU A 74 2.04 -1.46 -17.39
N GLY A 75 2.54 -2.03 -18.48
CA GLY A 75 3.97 -2.12 -18.80
C GLY A 75 4.75 -3.08 -17.90
N VAL A 76 4.07 -4.05 -17.30
CA VAL A 76 4.65 -5.15 -16.52
C VAL A 76 3.97 -6.46 -16.88
N GLU A 77 4.72 -7.56 -16.81
CA GLU A 77 4.22 -8.93 -16.93
C GLU A 77 4.36 -9.68 -15.61
N LEU A 78 3.47 -10.64 -15.37
CA LEU A 78 3.45 -11.42 -14.14
C LEU A 78 4.22 -12.73 -14.31
N ASP A 79 5.08 -13.04 -13.34
CA ASP A 79 5.69 -14.36 -13.22
C ASP A 79 4.67 -15.33 -12.60
N MET A 80 4.06 -16.14 -13.48
CA MET A 80 3.04 -17.11 -13.08
C MET A 80 3.62 -18.26 -12.25
N ASP A 81 4.91 -18.60 -12.39
CA ASP A 81 5.54 -19.65 -11.60
C ASP A 81 5.69 -19.21 -10.14
N VAL A 82 6.09 -17.95 -9.92
CA VAL A 82 6.12 -17.34 -8.58
C VAL A 82 4.73 -17.33 -7.96
N LEU A 83 3.70 -16.94 -8.72
CA LEU A 83 2.31 -16.94 -8.23
C LEU A 83 1.81 -18.36 -7.90
N ASN A 84 2.06 -19.33 -8.77
CA ASN A 84 1.65 -20.72 -8.58
C ASN A 84 2.36 -21.38 -7.39
N SER A 85 3.57 -20.93 -7.04
CA SER A 85 4.30 -21.42 -5.88
C SER A 85 3.74 -20.92 -4.53
N ARG A 86 2.80 -19.96 -4.54
CA ARG A 86 2.35 -19.20 -3.35
C ARG A 86 0.84 -19.19 -3.20
N TRP A 87 0.30 -20.33 -2.78
CA TRP A 87 -1.13 -20.46 -2.49
C TRP A 87 -1.56 -19.56 -1.32
N TYR A 88 -2.84 -19.17 -1.33
CA TYR A 88 -3.41 -18.29 -0.31
C TYR A 88 -3.38 -18.93 1.08
N GLU A 89 -2.72 -18.26 2.01
CA GLU A 89 -2.74 -18.59 3.44
C GLU A 89 -3.70 -17.63 4.17
N PRO A 90 -4.75 -18.14 4.84
CA PRO A 90 -5.63 -17.30 5.64
C PRO A 90 -4.85 -16.55 6.73
N ARG A 91 -4.91 -15.23 6.69
CA ARG A 91 -4.39 -14.37 7.76
C ARG A 91 -5.57 -13.83 8.56
N PRO A 92 -5.79 -14.30 9.81
CA PRO A 92 -6.86 -13.77 10.63
C PRO A 92 -6.58 -12.30 10.92
N HIS A 93 -7.59 -11.45 10.73
CA HIS A 93 -7.50 -10.08 11.18
C HIS A 93 -7.68 -10.07 12.70
N ALA A 94 -6.65 -9.61 13.42
CA ALA A 94 -6.74 -9.41 14.85
C ALA A 94 -7.70 -8.24 15.11
N GLY A 95 -8.85 -8.51 15.73
CA GLY A 95 -9.68 -7.43 16.24
C GLY A 95 -8.92 -6.71 17.35
N VAL A 96 -8.95 -5.39 17.33
CA VAL A 96 -8.45 -4.58 18.46
C VAL A 96 -9.67 -4.05 19.20
N PHE A 97 -9.60 -4.14 20.53
CA PHE A 97 -10.69 -3.75 21.41
C PHE A 97 -10.17 -2.79 22.47
N TYR A 98 -11.00 -1.82 22.85
CA TYR A 98 -10.76 -1.02 24.04
C TYR A 98 -10.89 -1.88 25.30
N ASP A 99 -10.42 -1.36 26.43
CA ASP A 99 -10.48 -2.03 27.74
C ASP A 99 -11.91 -2.40 28.18
N ASP A 100 -12.94 -1.71 27.67
CA ASP A 100 -14.36 -1.98 27.95
C ASP A 100 -14.98 -3.06 27.03
N GLY A 101 -14.20 -3.61 26.09
CA GLY A 101 -14.65 -4.59 25.11
C GLY A 101 -15.29 -4.00 23.85
N GLY A 102 -15.34 -2.67 23.70
CA GLY A 102 -15.75 -2.02 22.45
C GLY A 102 -14.74 -2.26 21.32
N VAL A 103 -15.23 -2.39 20.08
CA VAL A 103 -14.36 -2.53 18.89
C VAL A 103 -13.62 -1.22 18.65
N ALA A 104 -12.29 -1.27 18.63
CA ALA A 104 -11.46 -0.11 18.39
C ALA A 104 -11.55 0.35 16.94
N ASP A 105 -11.61 1.66 16.74
CA ASP A 105 -11.49 2.26 15.42
C ASP A 105 -10.05 2.07 14.89
N VAL A 106 -9.90 1.77 13.60
CA VAL A 106 -8.59 1.60 12.96
C VAL A 106 -7.68 2.82 13.15
N ARG A 107 -8.26 4.02 13.25
CA ARG A 107 -7.52 5.28 13.51
C ARG A 107 -6.81 5.27 14.85
N ASP A 108 -7.43 4.66 15.85
CA ASP A 108 -6.92 4.59 17.23
C ASP A 108 -5.81 3.53 17.38
N ILE A 109 -5.70 2.63 16.40
CA ILE A 109 -4.70 1.55 16.35
C ILE A 109 -3.43 2.02 15.62
N LEU A 110 -3.57 2.80 14.54
CA LEU A 110 -2.45 3.15 13.64
C LEU A 110 -1.73 4.46 13.99
N MET A 111 -2.34 5.34 14.80
CA MET A 111 -1.76 6.65 15.16
C MET A 111 -1.75 6.91 16.68
N PRO A 112 -0.80 6.33 17.45
CA PRO A 112 -0.71 6.57 18.89
C PRO A 112 -0.31 8.00 19.29
N LEU A 113 -0.01 8.90 18.33
CA LEU A 113 0.64 10.19 18.61
C LEU A 113 -0.31 11.41 18.65
N THR A 114 -1.59 11.30 18.29
CA THR A 114 -2.48 12.48 18.18
C THR A 114 -3.67 12.50 19.13
N SER A 115 -3.96 11.42 19.87
CA SER A 115 -5.01 11.41 20.89
C SER A 115 -4.42 11.39 22.30
N ALA A 116 -4.51 12.51 22.99
CA ALA A 116 -4.08 12.69 24.37
C ALA A 116 -4.92 11.92 25.43
N SER A 117 -5.54 10.78 25.09
CA SER A 117 -6.39 10.06 26.05
C SER A 117 -6.56 8.55 25.85
N LEU A 118 -5.81 7.87 24.97
CA LEU A 118 -6.14 6.48 24.69
C LEU A 118 -5.46 5.52 25.68
N GLY A 119 -6.31 4.84 26.44
CA GLY A 119 -5.96 3.76 27.35
C GLY A 119 -5.30 2.58 26.62
N THR A 120 -4.94 1.57 27.41
CA THR A 120 -4.41 0.31 26.90
C THR A 120 -5.37 -0.31 25.87
N PHE A 121 -4.82 -0.85 24.79
CA PHE A 121 -5.58 -1.64 23.83
C PHE A 121 -5.24 -3.10 24.02
N ARG A 122 -6.27 -3.94 24.05
CA ARG A 122 -6.07 -5.38 23.99
C ARG A 122 -6.12 -5.83 22.53
N VAL A 123 -5.05 -6.48 22.09
CA VAL A 123 -5.00 -7.12 20.77
C VAL A 123 -5.08 -8.63 20.97
N ASP A 124 -6.18 -9.23 20.53
CA ASP A 124 -6.36 -10.67 20.57
C ASP A 124 -5.87 -11.29 19.25
N ASN A 125 -4.89 -12.20 19.33
CA ASN A 125 -4.27 -12.91 18.20
C ASN A 125 -3.54 -12.03 17.17
N LEU A 126 -2.46 -11.36 17.59
CA LEU A 126 -1.49 -10.77 16.64
C LEU A 126 -0.76 -11.85 15.84
N ALA A 127 -1.26 -12.14 14.64
CA ALA A 127 -0.45 -12.65 13.54
C ALA A 127 0.13 -11.47 12.74
N TYR A 128 0.79 -10.52 13.41
CA TYR A 128 1.65 -9.56 12.72
C TYR A 128 3.00 -10.23 12.51
N GLN A 129 3.13 -10.96 11.41
CA GLN A 129 4.45 -11.42 10.96
C GLN A 129 5.25 -10.16 10.61
N SER A 130 6.13 -9.74 11.53
CA SER A 130 7.31 -8.98 11.16
C SER A 130 7.96 -9.72 10.00
N TYR A 131 8.05 -9.07 8.85
CA TYR A 131 8.75 -9.60 7.71
C TYR A 131 10.21 -9.87 8.13
N GLY A 132 10.50 -11.13 8.44
CA GLY A 132 11.82 -11.59 8.85
C GLY A 132 12.81 -11.44 7.70
N ALA A 133 13.95 -10.84 8.03
CA ALA A 133 15.12 -10.71 7.17
C ALA A 133 15.71 -12.08 6.77
#